data_AF-A0A819PRH2-F1
#
_entry.id   AF-A0A819PRH2-F1
#
_cell.length_a   1.000
_cell.length_b   1.000
_cell.length_c   1.000
_cell.angle_alpha   90.00
_cell.angle_beta   90.00
_cell.angle_gamma   90.00
#
_symmetry.space_group_name_H-M   'P 1'
#
loop_
_entity.id
_entity.type
_entity.pdbx_description
1 polymer ?
#
loop_
_entity_poly.entity_id
_entity_poly.type
_entity_poly.pdbx_seq_one_letter_code
_entity_poly.pdbx_strand_id
1 'polypeptide(L)'
;MQLLQRFYDPVSGSVMIGGHRVNEYHLGWLRQHIGVVSQEPILFQTTIAENIRLGRLEATQQEIEDAARIANAHDFIMTLPQKYDTLVGERGAQMSGGQKQRIAIARALIRDPRILLLDEATSALDTESESIVQDALNRASKDDKKDSRTASLGDDVRNPTETTFEERQNGQTTAQDDKNVKDKKALEEAGKVGQTASLSPDYSKAIDASKHILALFERTPEIDNGATDGDTFENFKGEINFVDLQFRYPNRSEVPVLKRFNLNIKPHQQVALVGASGCGKSTTIQLIERFYNPTSGQLLIDHHDVSSLNLQWWRSKIGFVSQEPILFDASIRENIAYGDTSRYVTMAEICEAAKNANIHRFIETLPEQYETNVGAKGTQLSGGEKQRIGKCCPLLCSAIARALIRNPSILLLDEATSALDTESERIVQDALDRASKGRTTIVIAHRLSTIQNSD
;
A
#
# COMPACT_ATOMS: atom_id res chain seq x y z
N MET A 1 -4.69 -11.28 -18.56
CA MET A 1 -3.32 -10.75 -18.73
C MET A 1 -2.20 -11.70 -18.29
N GLN A 2 -2.31 -12.41 -17.17
CA GLN A 2 -1.20 -13.20 -16.60
C GLN A 2 -0.74 -14.40 -17.48
N LEU A 3 -1.67 -15.06 -18.18
CA LEU A 3 -1.32 -16.14 -19.14
C LEU A 3 -0.54 -15.62 -20.35
N LEU A 4 -0.78 -14.37 -20.76
CA LEU A 4 -0.12 -13.75 -21.93
C LEU A 4 1.34 -13.37 -21.62
N GLN A 5 1.62 -13.04 -20.37
CA GLN A 5 2.97 -12.81 -19.83
C GLN A 5 3.68 -14.11 -19.40
N ARG A 6 2.99 -15.25 -19.54
CA ARG A 6 3.45 -16.57 -19.11
C ARG A 6 3.91 -16.58 -17.64
N PHE A 7 3.06 -16.07 -16.76
CA PHE A 7 3.19 -16.30 -15.31
C PHE A 7 2.66 -17.69 -14.91
N TYR A 8 1.70 -18.20 -15.68
CA TYR A 8 1.12 -19.52 -15.53
C TYR A 8 0.94 -20.14 -16.92
N ASP A 9 1.05 -21.47 -17.01
CA ASP A 9 0.70 -22.21 -18.22
C ASP A 9 -0.79 -22.65 -18.16
N PRO A 10 -1.52 -22.63 -19.27
CA PRO A 10 -2.92 -23.05 -19.30
C PRO A 10 -3.04 -24.56 -19.08
N VAL A 11 -4.04 -24.99 -18.28
CA VAL A 11 -4.31 -26.41 -18.01
C VAL A 11 -4.80 -27.15 -19.26
N SER A 12 -5.55 -26.47 -20.12
CA SER A 12 -5.98 -26.97 -21.42
C SER A 12 -6.06 -25.82 -22.44
N GLY A 13 -5.85 -26.13 -23.72
CA GLY A 13 -5.76 -25.14 -24.80
C GLY A 13 -4.36 -24.53 -24.97
N SER A 14 -4.26 -23.50 -25.82
CA SER A 14 -3.00 -22.79 -26.08
C SER A 14 -3.24 -21.31 -26.30
N VAL A 15 -2.39 -20.46 -25.72
CA VAL A 15 -2.35 -19.02 -26.01
C VAL A 15 -1.43 -18.80 -27.20
N MET A 16 -1.90 -18.04 -28.21
CA MET A 16 -1.15 -17.77 -29.43
C MET A 16 -0.83 -16.27 -29.54
N ILE A 17 0.40 -15.93 -29.90
CA ILE A 17 0.81 -14.57 -30.29
C ILE A 17 1.47 -14.66 -31.65
N GLY A 18 0.97 -13.91 -32.64
CA GLY A 18 1.53 -13.90 -33.99
C GLY A 18 1.51 -15.27 -34.70
N GLY A 19 0.57 -16.15 -34.35
CA GLY A 19 0.47 -17.49 -34.94
C GLY A 19 1.34 -18.57 -34.28
N HIS A 20 2.16 -18.21 -33.28
CA HIS A 20 2.99 -19.14 -32.49
C HIS A 20 2.46 -19.27 -31.07
N ARG A 21 2.70 -20.42 -30.41
CA ARG A 21 2.26 -20.60 -29.02
C ARG A 21 3.14 -19.76 -28.10
N VAL A 22 2.55 -19.17 -27.07
CA VAL A 22 3.29 -18.32 -26.10
C VAL A 22 4.43 -19.09 -25.41
N ASN A 23 4.28 -20.40 -25.23
CA ASN A 23 5.33 -21.23 -24.64
C ASN A 23 6.52 -21.53 -25.57
N GLU A 24 6.40 -21.27 -26.87
CA GLU A 24 7.47 -21.40 -27.87
C GLU A 24 8.42 -20.20 -27.85
N TYR A 25 7.99 -19.04 -27.34
CA TYR A 25 8.85 -17.86 -27.23
C TYR A 25 9.82 -17.96 -26.05
N HIS A 26 11.03 -17.41 -26.23
CA HIS A 26 11.95 -17.16 -25.13
C HIS A 26 11.32 -16.17 -24.13
N LEU A 27 11.30 -16.53 -22.85
CA LEU A 27 10.56 -15.81 -21.82
C LEU A 27 11.01 -14.34 -21.66
N GLY A 28 12.34 -14.11 -21.70
CA GLY A 28 12.90 -12.76 -21.63
C GLY A 28 12.49 -11.90 -22.83
N TRP A 29 12.49 -12.49 -24.03
CA TRP A 29 12.10 -11.80 -25.27
C TRP A 29 10.61 -11.47 -25.26
N LEU A 30 9.76 -12.44 -24.90
CA LEU A 30 8.31 -12.26 -24.81
C LEU A 30 7.97 -11.12 -23.84
N ARG A 31 8.53 -11.16 -22.62
CA ARG A 31 8.25 -10.15 -21.61
C ARG A 31 8.83 -8.79 -22.01
N GLN A 32 9.94 -8.73 -22.74
CA GLN A 32 10.50 -7.47 -23.25
C GLN A 32 9.56 -6.73 -24.20
N HIS A 33 8.80 -7.46 -25.01
CA HIS A 33 7.86 -6.89 -25.98
C HIS A 33 6.46 -6.64 -25.40
N ILE A 34 6.25 -6.94 -24.11
CA ILE A 34 5.00 -6.70 -23.41
C ILE A 34 5.20 -5.60 -22.37
N GLY A 35 4.43 -4.52 -22.49
CA GLY A 35 4.29 -3.47 -21.49
C GLY A 35 3.06 -3.73 -20.65
N VAL A 36 3.16 -3.53 -19.33
CA VAL A 36 2.05 -3.79 -18.42
C VAL A 36 1.87 -2.61 -17.49
N VAL A 37 0.62 -2.14 -17.42
CA VAL A 37 0.16 -1.20 -16.41
C VAL A 37 -0.90 -1.91 -15.57
N SER A 38 -0.57 -2.18 -14.31
CA SER A 38 -1.47 -2.82 -13.36
C SER A 38 -2.48 -1.83 -12.77
N GLN A 39 -3.61 -2.35 -12.28
CA GLN A 39 -4.64 -1.59 -11.57
C GLN A 39 -4.05 -0.82 -10.37
N GLU A 40 -3.20 -1.50 -9.58
CA GLU A 40 -2.44 -0.90 -8.47
C GLU A 40 -0.95 -0.76 -8.87
N PRO A 41 -0.50 0.44 -9.26
CA PRO A 41 0.87 0.65 -9.70
C PRO A 41 1.84 0.70 -8.51
N ILE A 42 2.70 -0.30 -8.43
CA ILE A 42 3.77 -0.34 -7.43
C ILE A 42 4.98 0.46 -7.94
N LEU A 43 5.44 1.41 -7.12
CA LEU A 43 6.70 2.11 -7.28
C LEU A 43 7.73 1.62 -6.26
N PHE A 44 8.98 1.51 -6.69
CA PHE A 44 10.10 1.10 -5.85
C PHE A 44 10.63 2.27 -5.03
N GLN A 45 11.30 1.97 -3.91
CA GLN A 45 11.91 2.94 -2.99
C GLN A 45 13.16 3.61 -3.60
N THR A 46 12.99 4.27 -4.74
CA THR A 46 14.04 4.98 -5.48
C THR A 46 13.47 6.30 -5.98
N THR A 47 14.22 7.01 -6.83
CA THR A 47 13.76 8.25 -7.44
C THR A 47 12.69 8.00 -8.50
N ILE A 48 11.97 9.05 -8.91
CA ILE A 48 11.01 8.97 -10.01
C ILE A 48 11.70 8.56 -11.32
N ALA A 49 12.87 9.15 -11.62
CA ALA A 49 13.67 8.78 -12.79
C ALA A 49 14.01 7.29 -12.80
N GLU A 50 14.49 6.77 -11.67
CA GLU A 50 14.90 5.37 -11.59
C GLU A 50 13.71 4.42 -11.71
N ASN A 51 12.56 4.79 -11.14
CA ASN A 51 11.33 4.03 -11.34
C ASN A 51 10.95 3.92 -12.81
N ILE A 52 11.05 5.00 -13.59
CA ILE A 52 10.78 4.96 -15.03
C ILE A 52 11.86 4.14 -15.75
N ARG A 53 13.14 4.35 -15.41
CA ARG A 53 14.29 3.64 -15.99
C ARG A 53 14.22 2.12 -15.82
N LEU A 54 13.54 1.59 -14.80
CA LEU A 54 13.30 0.14 -14.68
C LEU A 54 12.54 -0.48 -15.87
N GLY A 55 11.83 0.32 -16.67
CA GLY A 55 11.24 -0.14 -17.93
C GLY A 55 12.29 -0.45 -19.01
N ARG A 56 13.40 0.30 -19.01
CA ARG A 56 14.55 0.13 -19.90
C ARG A 56 15.82 0.72 -19.25
N LEU A 57 16.69 -0.14 -18.73
CA LEU A 57 17.82 0.26 -17.87
C LEU A 57 18.80 1.23 -18.55
N GLU A 58 18.99 1.08 -19.86
CA GLU A 58 19.87 1.92 -20.67
C GLU A 58 19.25 3.27 -21.08
N ALA A 59 18.03 3.58 -20.62
CA ALA A 59 17.34 4.80 -21.02
C ALA A 59 18.01 6.06 -20.48
N THR A 60 18.22 7.01 -21.38
CA THR A 60 18.78 8.32 -21.06
C THR A 60 17.78 9.20 -20.33
N GLN A 61 18.25 10.24 -19.65
CA GLN A 61 17.37 11.20 -18.96
C GLN A 61 16.36 11.84 -19.92
N GLN A 62 16.77 12.13 -21.16
CA GLN A 62 15.89 12.71 -22.16
C GLN A 62 14.72 11.78 -22.50
N GLU A 63 15.01 10.48 -22.70
CA GLU A 63 13.98 9.48 -23.01
C GLU A 63 13.03 9.25 -21.83
N ILE A 64 13.53 9.34 -20.59
CA ILE A 64 12.71 9.32 -19.37
C ILE A 64 11.76 10.51 -19.35
N GLU A 65 12.24 11.70 -19.68
CA GLU A 65 11.39 12.90 -19.74
C GLU A 65 10.35 12.81 -20.86
N ASP A 66 10.72 12.30 -22.03
CA ASP A 66 9.80 12.13 -23.16
C ASP A 66 8.70 11.11 -22.84
N ALA A 67 9.06 9.95 -22.25
CA ALA A 67 8.08 8.98 -21.76
C ALA A 67 7.16 9.58 -20.70
N ALA A 68 7.70 10.40 -19.79
CA ALA A 68 6.90 11.10 -18.79
C ALA A 68 6.00 12.19 -19.39
N ARG A 69 6.41 12.88 -20.46
CA ARG A 69 5.55 13.83 -21.18
C ARG A 69 4.39 13.11 -21.88
N ILE A 70 4.67 11.98 -22.53
CA ILE A 70 3.64 11.15 -23.17
C ILE A 70 2.64 10.67 -22.13
N ALA A 71 3.10 10.21 -20.96
CA ALA A 71 2.27 9.78 -19.84
C ALA A 71 1.61 10.93 -19.04
N ASN A 72 1.78 12.18 -19.49
CA ASN A 72 1.36 13.40 -18.80
C ASN A 72 1.77 13.48 -17.32
N ALA A 73 2.94 12.95 -17.01
CA ALA A 73 3.58 12.96 -15.70
C ALA A 73 4.56 14.14 -15.54
N HIS A 74 5.13 14.64 -16.64
CA HIS A 74 6.20 15.64 -16.62
C HIS A 74 5.83 16.89 -15.80
N ASP A 75 4.65 17.47 -16.05
CA ASP A 75 4.26 18.75 -15.46
C ASP A 75 4.20 18.69 -13.93
N PHE A 76 3.58 17.65 -13.37
CA PHE A 76 3.52 17.51 -11.91
C PHE A 76 4.88 17.16 -11.31
N ILE A 77 5.69 16.35 -12.00
CA ILE A 77 7.06 16.03 -11.54
C ILE A 77 7.86 17.33 -11.41
N MET A 78 7.72 18.26 -12.34
CA MET A 78 8.42 19.54 -12.33
C MET A 78 7.97 20.47 -11.19
N THR A 79 6.79 20.26 -10.60
CA THR A 79 6.35 20.98 -9.39
C THR A 79 6.96 20.46 -8.09
N LEU A 80 7.55 19.26 -8.11
CA LEU A 80 8.18 18.67 -6.92
C LEU A 80 9.54 19.33 -6.62
N PRO A 81 9.94 19.45 -5.35
CA PRO A 81 11.18 20.14 -4.96
C PRO A 81 12.45 19.59 -5.63
N GLN A 82 12.52 18.27 -5.81
CA GLN A 82 13.66 17.57 -6.42
C GLN A 82 13.37 17.05 -7.83
N LYS A 83 12.22 17.42 -8.42
CA LYS A 83 11.81 16.99 -9.76
C LYS A 83 11.91 15.47 -9.93
N TYR A 84 12.63 14.99 -10.94
CA TYR A 84 12.85 13.57 -11.23
C TYR A 84 13.67 12.83 -10.17
N ASP A 85 14.46 13.55 -9.36
CA ASP A 85 15.25 12.98 -8.26
C ASP A 85 14.45 12.80 -6.97
N THR A 86 13.18 13.21 -6.96
CA THR A 86 12.30 13.04 -5.79
C THR A 86 12.18 11.56 -5.42
N LEU A 87 12.48 11.24 -4.17
CA LEU A 87 12.30 9.90 -3.61
C LEU A 87 10.80 9.59 -3.40
N VAL A 88 10.37 8.45 -3.93
CA VAL A 88 8.96 8.06 -3.98
C VAL A 88 8.48 7.45 -2.65
N GLY A 89 9.40 6.91 -1.84
CA GLY A 89 9.10 6.23 -0.57
C GLY A 89 8.58 4.79 -0.75
N GLU A 90 8.26 4.09 0.36
CA GLU A 90 7.78 2.70 0.31
C GLU A 90 6.48 2.60 -0.50
N ARG A 91 6.53 1.86 -1.62
CA ARG A 91 5.39 1.69 -2.55
C ARG A 91 4.76 3.01 -3.02
N GLY A 92 5.54 4.09 -3.02
CA GLY A 92 5.03 5.42 -3.38
C GLY A 92 4.12 6.08 -2.36
N ALA A 93 4.16 5.74 -1.08
CA ALA A 93 3.30 6.31 -0.04
C ALA A 93 3.22 7.86 -0.02
N GLN A 94 4.20 8.56 -0.61
CA GLN A 94 4.22 10.02 -0.68
C GLN A 94 3.53 10.62 -1.92
N MET A 95 2.95 9.78 -2.79
CA MET A 95 2.33 10.18 -4.06
C MET A 95 0.86 9.78 -4.12
N SER A 96 0.03 10.56 -4.81
CA SER A 96 -1.37 10.19 -5.04
C SER A 96 -1.50 8.98 -5.99
N GLY A 97 -2.62 8.26 -5.94
CA GLY A 97 -2.87 7.12 -6.83
C GLY A 97 -2.65 7.46 -8.31
N GLY A 98 -3.16 8.60 -8.76
CA GLY A 98 -2.97 9.04 -10.14
C GLY A 98 -1.59 9.54 -10.52
N GLN A 99 -0.79 9.99 -9.56
CA GLN A 99 0.63 10.26 -9.82
C GLN A 99 1.40 8.95 -9.99
N LYS A 100 1.13 7.94 -9.15
CA LYS A 100 1.75 6.61 -9.27
C LYS A 100 1.42 5.96 -10.61
N GLN A 101 0.16 6.07 -11.03
CA GLN A 101 -0.33 5.48 -12.27
C GLN A 101 0.34 6.09 -13.50
N ARG A 102 0.46 7.42 -13.56
CA ARG A 102 1.18 8.10 -14.65
C ARG A 102 2.67 7.74 -14.71
N ILE A 103 3.34 7.56 -13.57
CA ILE A 103 4.73 7.06 -13.53
C ILE A 103 4.82 5.61 -14.03
N ALA A 104 3.87 4.75 -13.64
CA ALA A 104 3.83 3.36 -14.10
C ALA A 104 3.56 3.26 -15.61
N ILE A 105 2.74 4.16 -16.17
CA ILE A 105 2.52 4.28 -17.62
C ILE A 105 3.82 4.72 -18.30
N ALA A 106 4.50 5.76 -17.81
CA ALA A 106 5.80 6.16 -18.36
C ALA A 106 6.83 5.02 -18.35
N ARG A 107 6.86 4.23 -17.26
CA ARG A 107 7.69 3.03 -17.11
C ARG A 107 7.32 1.93 -18.11
N ALA A 108 6.04 1.76 -18.45
CA ALA A 108 5.62 0.80 -19.46
C ALA A 108 5.96 1.29 -20.88
N LEU A 109 5.82 2.59 -21.14
CA LEU A 109 6.05 3.20 -22.46
C LEU A 109 7.53 3.30 -22.85
N ILE A 110 8.42 3.57 -21.89
CA ILE A 110 9.87 3.67 -22.18
C ILE A 110 10.48 2.35 -22.67
N ARG A 111 9.77 1.23 -22.45
CA ARG A 111 10.13 -0.09 -22.93
C ARG A 111 9.89 -0.27 -24.44
N ASP A 112 9.08 0.61 -25.03
CA ASP A 112 8.60 0.51 -26.42
C ASP A 112 7.96 -0.86 -26.74
N PRO A 113 6.90 -1.24 -26.00
CA PRO A 113 6.31 -2.57 -26.11
C PRO A 113 5.40 -2.71 -27.33
N ARG A 114 5.52 -3.81 -28.08
CA ARG A 114 4.60 -4.15 -29.19
C ARG A 114 3.20 -4.54 -28.71
N ILE A 115 3.08 -4.95 -27.45
CA ILE A 115 1.82 -5.31 -26.82
C ILE A 115 1.73 -4.56 -25.50
N LEU A 116 0.83 -3.58 -25.43
CA LEU A 116 0.55 -2.86 -24.19
C LEU A 116 -0.70 -3.47 -23.53
N LEU A 117 -0.54 -3.95 -22.31
CA LEU A 117 -1.63 -4.49 -21.49
C LEU A 117 -1.98 -3.49 -20.39
N LEU A 118 -3.24 -3.05 -20.37
CA LEU A 118 -3.76 -2.08 -19.43
C LEU A 118 -4.81 -2.76 -18.56
N ASP A 119 -4.48 -3.03 -17.30
CA ASP A 119 -5.38 -3.64 -16.33
C ASP A 119 -6.04 -2.54 -15.51
N GLU A 120 -7.24 -2.11 -15.91
CA GLU A 120 -7.97 -1.01 -15.26
C GLU A 120 -7.09 0.23 -14.99
N ALA A 121 -6.25 0.61 -15.97
CA ALA A 121 -5.20 1.61 -15.82
C ALA A 121 -5.70 3.05 -15.53
N THR A 122 -7.00 3.25 -15.35
CA THR A 122 -7.64 4.52 -15.03
C THR A 122 -8.55 4.48 -13.80
N SER A 123 -8.75 3.32 -13.17
CA SER A 123 -9.78 3.16 -12.12
C SER A 123 -9.49 3.92 -10.82
N ALA A 124 -8.22 4.21 -10.53
CA ALA A 124 -7.79 4.93 -9.33
C ALA A 124 -7.63 6.45 -9.56
N LEU A 125 -8.15 6.98 -10.67
CA LEU A 125 -8.01 8.38 -11.07
C LEU A 125 -9.30 9.17 -10.81
N ASP A 126 -9.16 10.45 -10.46
CA ASP A 126 -10.28 11.40 -10.58
C ASP A 126 -10.58 11.67 -12.07
N THR A 127 -11.78 12.16 -12.39
CA THR A 127 -12.25 12.34 -13.78
C THR A 127 -11.33 13.23 -14.63
N GLU A 128 -10.68 14.22 -14.02
CA GLU A 128 -9.71 15.10 -14.72
C GLU A 128 -8.42 14.33 -15.06
N SER A 129 -7.86 13.60 -14.09
CA SER A 129 -6.69 12.74 -14.27
C SER A 129 -6.98 11.57 -15.20
N GLU A 130 -8.21 11.05 -15.20
CA GLU A 130 -8.68 9.97 -16.06
C GLU A 130 -8.61 10.38 -17.54
N SER A 131 -9.19 11.54 -17.87
CA SER A 131 -9.15 12.10 -19.23
C SER A 131 -7.71 12.32 -19.69
N ILE A 132 -6.86 12.83 -18.81
CA ILE A 132 -5.43 13.05 -19.05
C ILE A 132 -4.70 11.75 -19.38
N VAL A 133 -4.93 10.69 -18.58
CA VAL A 133 -4.30 9.39 -18.78
C VAL A 133 -4.84 8.71 -20.04
N GLN A 134 -6.13 8.83 -20.31
CA GLN A 134 -6.74 8.28 -21.52
C GLN A 134 -6.15 8.95 -22.78
N ASP A 135 -5.92 10.26 -22.75
CA ASP A 135 -5.26 10.98 -23.83
C ASP A 135 -3.81 10.52 -24.04
N ALA A 136 -3.07 10.29 -22.96
CA ALA A 136 -1.72 9.73 -23.00
C ALA A 136 -1.69 8.35 -23.67
N LEU A 137 -2.59 7.45 -23.25
CA LEU A 137 -2.71 6.10 -23.81
C LEU A 137 -3.14 6.12 -25.29
N ASN A 138 -4.04 7.04 -25.66
CA ASN A 138 -4.48 7.22 -27.04
C ASN A 138 -3.36 7.75 -27.95
N ARG A 139 -2.43 8.56 -27.43
CA ARG A 139 -1.24 9.01 -28.16
C ARG A 139 -0.25 7.86 -28.34
N ALA A 140 0.06 7.14 -27.27
CA ALA A 140 0.95 5.99 -27.32
C ALA A 140 0.47 4.90 -28.30
N SER A 141 -0.84 4.67 -28.38
CA SER A 141 -1.42 3.65 -29.28
C SER A 141 -1.44 4.06 -30.77
N LYS A 142 -1.19 5.34 -31.10
CA LYS A 142 -1.25 5.86 -32.49
C LYS A 142 0.09 5.76 -33.21
N ASP A 143 1.21 5.78 -32.50
CA ASP A 143 2.55 5.72 -33.11
C ASP A 143 2.87 4.31 -33.65
N ASP A 144 2.31 3.25 -33.05
CA ASP A 144 2.48 1.85 -33.48
C ASP A 144 1.98 1.52 -34.90
N LYS A 145 1.13 2.37 -35.50
CA LYS A 145 0.58 2.11 -36.85
C LYS A 145 1.49 2.56 -37.99
N LYS A 146 2.65 3.18 -37.72
CA LYS A 146 3.49 3.79 -38.77
C LYS A 146 4.70 2.96 -39.22
N ASP A 147 5.16 1.98 -38.44
CA ASP A 147 6.37 1.20 -38.74
C ASP A 147 6.10 -0.30 -38.88
N SER A 148 5.45 -0.70 -39.98
CA SER A 148 5.51 -2.08 -40.49
C SER A 148 6.65 -2.22 -41.51
N ARG A 149 7.90 -2.25 -41.03
CA ARG A 149 9.04 -2.75 -41.82
C ARG A 149 9.51 -4.09 -41.26
N THR A 150 9.35 -5.11 -42.08
CA THR A 150 9.86 -6.46 -41.90
C THR A 150 11.39 -6.44 -41.74
N ALA A 151 11.89 -7.00 -40.64
CA ALA A 151 13.32 -7.26 -40.45
C ALA A 151 13.52 -8.75 -40.13
N SER A 152 14.30 -9.40 -40.97
CA SER A 152 14.73 -10.80 -40.93
C SER A 152 15.71 -11.07 -39.78
N LEU A 153 15.55 -12.22 -39.12
CA LEU A 153 16.39 -12.71 -38.02
C LEU A 153 17.80 -13.09 -38.50
N GLY A 154 18.81 -12.70 -37.73
CA GLY A 154 20.17 -13.25 -37.78
C GLY A 154 20.49 -13.93 -36.45
N ASP A 155 20.96 -15.17 -36.53
CA ASP A 155 21.33 -16.03 -35.41
C ASP A 155 22.66 -15.60 -34.78
N ASP A 156 22.72 -15.55 -33.45
CA ASP A 156 23.94 -15.90 -32.72
C ASP A 156 23.62 -16.19 -31.24
N VAL A 157 23.72 -17.47 -30.87
CA VAL A 157 23.63 -17.96 -29.48
C VAL A 157 24.96 -18.61 -29.14
N ARG A 158 25.66 -18.10 -28.12
CA ARG A 158 26.78 -18.80 -27.48
C ARG A 158 26.56 -18.89 -25.97
N ASN A 159 26.49 -20.12 -25.48
CA ASN A 159 26.54 -20.49 -24.06
C ASN A 159 28.00 -20.58 -23.58
N PRO A 160 28.29 -20.32 -22.30
CA PRO A 160 29.48 -20.84 -21.64
C PRO A 160 29.14 -22.01 -20.71
N THR A 161 29.89 -23.10 -20.87
CA THR A 161 29.94 -24.30 -20.04
C THR A 161 30.79 -24.14 -18.78
N GLU A 162 30.40 -24.86 -17.73
CA GLU A 162 31.13 -25.08 -16.47
C GLU A 162 32.50 -25.75 -16.68
N THR A 163 33.42 -25.53 -15.73
CA THR A 163 34.57 -26.43 -15.54
C THR A 163 34.99 -26.45 -14.07
N THR A 164 34.98 -27.65 -13.50
CA THR A 164 35.55 -28.06 -12.22
C THR A 164 37.06 -28.32 -12.36
N PHE A 165 37.84 -28.09 -11.30
CA PHE A 165 39.14 -28.74 -11.08
C PHE A 165 39.44 -28.88 -9.57
N GLU A 166 39.53 -30.12 -9.11
CA GLU A 166 40.37 -30.54 -7.97
C GLU A 166 41.75 -30.95 -8.50
N GLU A 167 42.84 -30.70 -7.75
CA GLU A 167 43.68 -31.76 -7.17
C GLU A 167 44.92 -31.23 -6.41
N ARG A 168 45.36 -32.06 -5.46
CA ARG A 168 46.46 -31.91 -4.49
C ARG A 168 47.85 -32.11 -5.12
N GLN A 169 48.92 -31.66 -4.45
CA GLN A 169 50.01 -32.57 -3.99
C GLN A 169 51.02 -31.92 -3.01
N ASN A 170 51.64 -32.81 -2.23
CA ASN A 170 52.52 -32.64 -1.06
C ASN A 170 54.01 -32.40 -1.39
N GLY A 171 54.79 -31.99 -0.37
CA GLY A 171 56.24 -32.27 -0.23
C GLY A 171 56.90 -31.46 0.90
N GLN A 172 57.02 -32.00 2.12
CA GLN A 172 58.24 -32.58 2.76
C GLN A 172 59.31 -31.57 3.23
N THR A 173 59.35 -31.23 4.54
CA THR A 173 60.21 -31.74 5.65
C THR A 173 61.61 -31.11 5.76
N THR A 174 61.97 -30.55 6.93
CA THR A 174 62.94 -31.12 7.90
C THR A 174 63.30 -30.17 9.07
N ALA A 175 63.54 -30.79 10.23
CA ALA A 175 64.49 -30.43 11.30
C ALA A 175 64.24 -29.24 12.26
N GLN A 176 63.76 -29.61 13.46
CA GLN A 176 64.52 -29.60 14.72
C GLN A 176 64.58 -28.34 15.64
N ASP A 177 63.99 -28.54 16.83
CA ASP A 177 64.43 -28.18 18.19
C ASP A 177 64.47 -26.73 18.71
N ASP A 178 63.57 -26.48 19.67
CA ASP A 178 63.86 -25.98 21.01
C ASP A 178 64.48 -24.59 21.20
N LYS A 179 63.90 -23.59 20.53
CA LYS A 179 63.83 -22.24 21.13
C LYS A 179 62.41 -21.70 21.11
N ASN A 180 61.97 -21.31 22.31
CA ASN A 180 60.92 -20.34 22.60
C ASN A 180 59.55 -20.88 23.04
N VAL A 181 59.54 -21.68 24.11
CA VAL A 181 58.36 -21.78 24.99
C VAL A 181 58.02 -20.41 25.62
N LYS A 182 59.01 -19.52 25.80
CA LYS A 182 58.80 -18.11 26.19
C LYS A 182 58.11 -17.29 25.09
N ASP A 183 58.53 -17.41 23.82
CA ASP A 183 57.85 -16.67 22.74
C ASP A 183 56.49 -17.28 22.41
N LYS A 184 56.27 -18.59 22.56
CA LYS A 184 54.91 -19.16 22.44
C LYS A 184 53.95 -18.63 23.49
N LYS A 185 54.39 -18.51 24.76
CA LYS A 185 53.59 -17.83 25.80
C LYS A 185 53.38 -16.35 25.49
N ALA A 186 54.41 -15.64 25.03
CA ALA A 186 54.30 -14.24 24.65
C ALA A 186 53.40 -14.02 23.42
N LEU A 187 53.42 -14.93 22.44
CA LEU A 187 52.52 -14.96 21.28
C LEU A 187 51.08 -15.32 21.67
N GLU A 188 50.89 -16.20 22.65
CA GLU A 188 49.56 -16.52 23.18
C GLU A 188 48.98 -15.36 23.99
N GLU A 189 49.81 -14.67 24.79
CA GLU A 189 49.45 -13.44 25.51
C GLU A 189 49.18 -12.28 24.54
N ALA A 190 50.04 -12.08 23.52
CA ALA A 190 49.83 -11.10 22.45
C ALA A 190 48.62 -11.45 21.58
N GLY A 191 48.33 -12.73 21.37
CA GLY A 191 47.13 -13.21 20.68
C GLY A 191 45.86 -12.91 21.46
N LYS A 192 45.87 -13.05 22.80
CA LYS A 192 44.76 -12.67 23.69
C LYS A 192 44.54 -11.15 23.73
N VAL A 193 45.61 -10.36 23.69
CA VAL A 193 45.53 -8.89 23.56
C VAL A 193 45.04 -8.48 22.17
N GLY A 194 45.49 -9.15 21.10
CA GLY A 194 45.01 -8.96 19.73
C GLY A 194 43.52 -9.29 19.56
N GLN A 195 43.04 -10.36 20.20
CA GLN A 195 41.62 -10.71 20.26
C GLN A 195 40.82 -9.61 20.99
N THR A 196 41.31 -9.10 22.12
CA THR A 196 40.66 -7.99 22.84
C THR A 196 40.65 -6.70 22.02
N ALA A 197 41.76 -6.37 21.34
CA ALA A 197 41.83 -5.19 20.46
C ALA A 197 40.91 -5.31 19.25
N SER A 198 40.74 -6.51 18.70
CA SER A 198 39.84 -6.77 17.57
C SER A 198 38.35 -6.61 17.92
N LEU A 199 37.99 -6.68 19.21
CA LEU A 199 36.63 -6.45 19.70
C LEU A 199 36.27 -4.96 19.88
N SER A 200 37.27 -4.07 19.87
CA SER A 200 37.06 -2.63 20.11
C SER A 200 36.09 -1.95 19.11
N PRO A 201 36.15 -2.22 17.79
CA PRO A 201 35.20 -1.65 16.84
C PRO A 201 33.76 -2.12 17.08
N ASP A 202 33.58 -3.39 17.45
CA ASP A 202 32.25 -3.95 17.71
C ASP A 202 31.69 -3.47 19.04
N TYR A 203 32.53 -3.26 20.06
CA TYR A 203 32.13 -2.61 21.29
C TYR A 203 31.67 -1.16 21.06
N SER A 204 32.37 -0.40 20.21
CA SER A 204 31.94 0.95 19.82
C SER A 204 30.60 0.94 19.09
N LYS A 205 30.42 0.05 18.10
CA LYS A 205 29.14 -0.12 17.40
C LYS A 205 28.02 -0.52 18.37
N ALA A 206 28.30 -1.39 19.35
CA ALA A 206 27.34 -1.81 20.35
C ALA A 206 26.91 -0.65 21.25
N ILE A 207 27.85 0.21 21.66
CA ILE A 207 27.53 1.44 22.41
C ILE A 207 26.63 2.35 21.57
N ASP A 208 26.98 2.59 20.31
CA ASP A 208 26.18 3.47 19.45
C ASP A 208 24.79 2.89 19.15
N ALA A 209 24.67 1.58 18.92
CA ALA A 209 23.38 0.91 18.81
C ALA A 209 22.57 1.01 20.11
N SER A 210 23.23 0.87 21.27
CA SER A 210 22.58 0.99 22.59
C SER A 210 22.03 2.39 22.83
N LYS A 211 22.73 3.46 22.40
CA LYS A 211 22.22 4.84 22.47
C LYS A 211 20.90 4.99 21.70
N HIS A 212 20.79 4.41 20.50
CA HIS A 212 19.56 4.47 19.71
C HIS A 212 18.41 3.69 20.37
N ILE A 213 18.71 2.51 20.95
CA ILE A 213 17.73 1.71 21.67
C ILE A 213 17.22 2.44 22.91
N LEU A 214 18.13 3.01 23.72
CA LEU A 214 17.76 3.78 24.91
C LEU A 214 16.93 5.03 24.54
N ALA A 215 17.34 5.76 23.51
CA ALA A 215 16.58 6.91 23.02
C ALA A 215 15.16 6.53 22.55
N LEU A 216 14.97 5.31 22.02
CA LEU A 216 13.65 4.80 21.66
C LEU A 216 12.80 4.49 22.90
N PHE A 217 13.38 3.89 23.94
CA PHE A 217 12.68 3.59 25.20
C PHE A 217 12.32 4.84 26.01
N GLU A 218 13.17 5.86 25.97
CA GLU A 218 12.97 7.12 26.72
C GLU A 218 12.02 8.09 26.00
N ARG A 219 11.71 7.86 24.73
CA ARG A 219 10.82 8.72 23.94
C ARG A 219 9.38 8.60 24.43
N THR A 220 8.82 9.71 24.91
CA THR A 220 7.39 9.83 25.18
C THR A 220 6.65 10.42 23.96
N PRO A 221 5.61 9.75 23.44
CA PRO A 221 4.78 10.31 22.38
C PRO A 221 3.86 11.40 22.92
N GLU A 222 3.51 12.38 22.08
CA GLU A 222 2.54 13.44 22.43
C GLU A 222 1.13 12.87 22.65
N ILE A 223 0.78 11.84 21.86
CA ILE A 223 -0.47 11.09 21.98
C ILE A 223 -0.09 9.68 22.43
N ASP A 224 -0.21 9.41 23.72
CA ASP A 224 0.11 8.11 24.30
C ASP A 224 -1.09 7.16 24.20
N ASN A 225 -0.89 6.03 23.52
CA ASN A 225 -1.91 4.99 23.38
C ASN A 225 -1.96 4.03 24.58
N GLY A 226 -0.92 4.00 25.41
CA GLY A 226 -0.87 3.21 26.63
C GLY A 226 -1.50 3.91 27.84
N ALA A 227 -1.78 5.20 27.73
CA ALA A 227 -2.30 5.99 28.83
C ALA A 227 -3.77 5.63 29.16
N THR A 228 -4.05 5.50 30.45
CA THR A 228 -5.39 5.18 30.99
C THR A 228 -6.09 6.41 31.58
N ASP A 229 -5.50 7.58 31.41
CA ASP A 229 -6.04 8.86 31.83
C ASP A 229 -7.06 9.42 30.81
N GLY A 230 -7.71 10.52 31.19
CA GLY A 230 -8.71 11.19 30.36
C GLY A 230 -10.16 10.78 30.66
N ASP A 231 -11.08 11.56 30.13
CA ASP A 231 -12.50 11.44 30.41
C ASP A 231 -13.14 10.29 29.63
N THR A 232 -14.09 9.60 30.26
CA THR A 232 -14.98 8.62 29.63
C THR A 232 -16.42 8.93 30.00
N PHE A 233 -17.36 8.74 29.08
CA PHE A 233 -18.77 9.03 29.34
C PHE A 233 -19.65 7.80 29.10
N GLU A 234 -20.69 7.64 29.92
CA GLU A 234 -21.69 6.58 29.73
C GLU A 234 -22.72 6.97 28.65
N ASN A 235 -23.16 8.22 28.64
CA ASN A 235 -24.20 8.73 27.73
C ASN A 235 -23.61 9.40 26.48
N PHE A 236 -22.89 8.62 25.68
CA PHE A 236 -22.30 9.08 24.43
C PHE A 236 -23.38 9.21 23.33
N LYS A 237 -23.49 10.40 22.73
CA LYS A 237 -24.43 10.68 21.62
C LYS A 237 -23.74 10.66 20.26
N GLY A 238 -22.48 11.07 20.19
CA GLY A 238 -21.70 11.10 18.96
C GLY A 238 -21.90 12.36 18.12
N GLU A 239 -22.06 13.51 18.77
CA GLU A 239 -21.95 14.82 18.14
C GLU A 239 -20.45 15.16 17.93
N ILE A 240 -20.12 15.68 16.75
CA ILE A 240 -18.74 16.07 16.39
C ILE A 240 -18.77 17.51 15.89
N ASN A 241 -17.99 18.39 16.53
CA ASN A 241 -17.95 19.80 16.19
C ASN A 241 -16.51 20.31 16.04
N PHE A 242 -16.19 20.81 14.85
CA PHE A 242 -14.95 21.49 14.52
C PHE A 242 -15.15 23.00 14.69
N VAL A 243 -14.33 23.63 15.51
CA VAL A 243 -14.44 25.07 15.83
C VAL A 243 -13.14 25.78 15.48
N ASP A 244 -13.20 26.62 14.43
CA ASP A 244 -12.09 27.40 13.88
C ASP A 244 -10.78 26.60 13.75
N LEU A 245 -10.89 25.32 13.38
CA LEU A 245 -9.79 24.37 13.45
C LEU A 245 -8.73 24.64 12.38
N GLN A 246 -7.47 24.68 12.80
CA GLN A 246 -6.31 24.83 11.92
C GLN A 246 -5.38 23.64 12.09
N PHE A 247 -4.86 23.13 10.99
CA PHE A 247 -3.96 21.98 11.02
C PHE A 247 -2.87 22.03 9.96
N ARG A 248 -1.67 21.63 10.38
CA ARG A 248 -0.45 21.43 9.57
C ARG A 248 0.16 20.10 9.95
N TYR A 249 0.58 19.31 8.96
CA TYR A 249 1.33 18.08 9.25
C TYR A 249 2.72 18.41 9.82
N PRO A 250 3.20 17.72 10.87
CA PRO A 250 4.50 18.02 11.49
C PRO A 250 5.68 17.96 10.50
N ASN A 251 5.64 16.99 9.57
CA ASN A 251 6.69 16.83 8.55
C ASN A 251 6.63 17.88 7.42
N ARG A 252 5.56 18.68 7.35
CA ARG A 252 5.35 19.74 6.34
C ARG A 252 4.67 20.95 6.99
N SER A 253 5.28 21.47 8.06
CA SER A 253 4.74 22.58 8.87
C SER A 253 4.43 23.84 8.07
N GLU A 254 5.17 24.10 6.97
CA GLU A 254 5.00 25.28 6.12
C GLU A 254 3.64 25.32 5.41
N VAL A 255 3.05 24.15 5.10
CA VAL A 255 1.83 24.06 4.29
C VAL A 255 0.60 23.84 5.19
N PRO A 256 -0.30 24.83 5.33
CA PRO A 256 -1.56 24.65 6.04
C PRO A 256 -2.52 23.78 5.23
N VAL A 257 -3.04 22.72 5.85
CA VAL A 257 -4.03 21.83 5.25
C VAL A 257 -5.44 22.29 5.58
N LEU A 258 -5.76 22.42 6.88
CA LEU A 258 -7.04 22.98 7.33
C LEU A 258 -6.84 24.43 7.79
N LYS A 259 -7.69 25.34 7.30
CA LYS A 259 -7.62 26.78 7.55
C LYS A 259 -8.94 27.26 8.14
N ARG A 260 -9.01 27.36 9.47
CA ARG A 260 -10.22 27.77 10.21
C ARG A 260 -11.45 26.95 9.81
N PHE A 261 -11.28 25.64 9.78
CA PHE A 261 -12.31 24.70 9.40
C PHE A 261 -13.39 24.63 10.49
N ASN A 262 -14.65 24.78 10.08
CA ASN A 262 -15.81 24.73 10.96
C ASN A 262 -16.82 23.74 10.38
N LEU A 263 -17.28 22.78 11.18
CA LEU A 263 -18.23 21.76 10.78
C LEU A 263 -18.92 21.20 12.02
N ASN A 264 -20.25 21.18 12.03
CA ASN A 264 -21.03 20.55 13.09
C ASN A 264 -21.79 19.35 12.53
N ILE A 265 -21.60 18.19 13.14
CA ILE A 265 -22.19 16.91 12.76
C ILE A 265 -23.04 16.44 13.93
N LYS A 266 -24.35 16.36 13.70
CA LYS A 266 -25.30 15.94 14.73
C LYS A 266 -25.25 14.41 14.96
N PRO A 267 -25.67 13.94 16.14
CA PRO A 267 -25.86 12.52 16.38
C PRO A 267 -26.72 11.86 15.30
N HIS A 268 -26.27 10.71 14.82
CA HIS A 268 -26.94 9.90 13.79
C HIS A 268 -27.08 10.55 12.39
N GLN A 269 -26.43 11.69 12.16
CA GLN A 269 -26.39 12.35 10.86
C GLN A 269 -25.37 11.68 9.94
N GLN A 270 -25.66 11.64 8.64
CA GLN A 270 -24.70 11.23 7.62
C GLN A 270 -24.17 12.46 6.87
N VAL A 271 -22.87 12.74 6.99
CA VAL A 271 -22.20 13.88 6.33
C VAL A 271 -21.21 13.38 5.29
N ALA A 272 -21.34 13.90 4.07
CA ALA A 272 -20.39 13.66 2.99
C ALA A 272 -19.36 14.79 2.87
N LEU A 273 -18.07 14.45 2.85
CA LEU A 273 -16.98 15.37 2.58
C LEU A 273 -16.52 15.22 1.13
N VAL A 274 -16.71 16.28 0.34
CA VAL A 274 -16.33 16.34 -1.08
C VAL A 274 -15.39 17.49 -1.36
N GLY A 275 -14.46 17.28 -2.29
CA GLY A 275 -13.49 18.29 -2.69
C GLY A 275 -12.32 17.68 -3.47
N ALA A 276 -11.51 18.55 -4.06
CA ALA A 276 -10.34 18.16 -4.84
C ALA A 276 -9.36 17.28 -4.05
N SER A 277 -8.49 16.55 -4.77
CA SER A 277 -7.41 15.81 -4.11
C SER A 277 -6.53 16.76 -3.28
N GLY A 278 -6.18 16.35 -2.06
CA GLY A 278 -5.34 17.15 -1.17
C GLY A 278 -6.03 18.30 -0.42
N CYS A 279 -7.36 18.45 -0.49
CA CYS A 279 -8.07 19.51 0.25
C CYS A 279 -8.26 19.25 1.76
N GLY A 280 -7.75 18.13 2.29
CA GLY A 280 -7.81 17.80 3.72
C GLY A 280 -8.96 16.88 4.16
N LYS A 281 -9.64 16.19 3.23
CA LYS A 281 -10.75 15.26 3.55
C LYS A 281 -10.31 14.18 4.54
N SER A 282 -9.31 13.37 4.17
CA SER A 282 -8.80 12.30 5.03
C SER A 282 -8.10 12.85 6.27
N THR A 283 -7.59 14.08 6.22
CA THR A 283 -7.04 14.78 7.39
C THR A 283 -8.11 15.00 8.46
N THR A 284 -9.35 15.31 8.08
CA THR A 284 -10.49 15.43 9.00
C THR A 284 -10.74 14.12 9.75
N ILE A 285 -10.70 12.97 9.06
CA ILE A 285 -10.82 11.64 9.68
C ILE A 285 -9.65 11.38 10.64
N GLN A 286 -8.41 11.65 10.21
CA GLN A 286 -7.22 11.43 11.05
C GLN A 286 -7.22 12.27 12.33
N LEU A 287 -7.82 13.47 12.31
CA LEU A 287 -8.02 14.30 13.49
C LEU A 287 -9.11 13.73 14.41
N ILE A 288 -10.20 13.22 13.85
CA ILE A 288 -11.24 12.51 14.62
C ILE A 288 -10.66 11.27 15.28
N GLU A 289 -9.85 10.47 14.59
CA GLU A 289 -9.17 9.30 15.16
C GLU A 289 -8.05 9.66 16.15
N ARG A 290 -7.79 10.96 16.33
CA ARG A 290 -6.75 11.52 17.18
C ARG A 290 -5.39 10.88 16.87
N PHE A 291 -5.06 10.75 15.58
CA PHE A 291 -3.69 10.48 15.14
C PHE A 291 -2.81 11.72 15.18
N TYR A 292 -3.44 12.90 15.13
CA TYR A 292 -2.80 14.19 15.27
C TYR A 292 -3.64 15.10 16.16
N ASN A 293 -2.98 16.04 16.84
CA ASN A 293 -3.64 17.16 17.50
C ASN A 293 -3.77 18.34 16.51
N PRO A 294 -4.85 19.14 16.59
CA PRO A 294 -4.96 20.37 15.82
C PRO A 294 -3.86 21.36 16.23
N THR A 295 -3.41 22.20 15.28
CA THR A 295 -2.43 23.26 15.56
C THR A 295 -3.06 24.43 16.31
N SER A 296 -4.34 24.70 16.05
CA SER A 296 -5.15 25.74 16.71
C SER A 296 -6.64 25.43 16.49
N GLY A 297 -7.51 26.03 17.29
CA GLY A 297 -8.94 25.71 17.32
C GLY A 297 -9.21 24.44 18.14
N GLN A 298 -10.44 23.94 18.08
CA GLN A 298 -10.89 22.82 18.90
C GLN A 298 -11.67 21.78 18.08
N LEU A 299 -11.49 20.52 18.43
CA LEU A 299 -12.35 19.42 17.99
C LEU A 299 -13.11 18.91 19.21
N LEU A 300 -14.43 19.16 19.22
CA LEU A 300 -15.31 18.84 20.33
C LEU A 300 -16.13 17.60 20.00
N ILE A 301 -16.18 16.66 20.92
CA ILE A 301 -17.01 15.45 20.88
C ILE A 301 -18.02 15.54 22.02
N ASP A 302 -19.32 15.57 21.72
CA ASP A 302 -20.38 15.80 22.71
C ASP A 302 -20.05 17.00 23.64
N HIS A 303 -19.56 18.09 23.05
CA HIS A 303 -19.11 19.34 23.71
C HIS A 303 -17.85 19.27 24.57
N HIS A 304 -17.13 18.15 24.58
CA HIS A 304 -15.85 17.99 25.28
C HIS A 304 -14.69 17.99 24.29
N ASP A 305 -13.56 18.58 24.65
CA ASP A 305 -12.39 18.58 23.77
C ASP A 305 -11.85 17.15 23.60
N VAL A 306 -11.62 16.73 22.35
CA VAL A 306 -11.14 15.37 22.05
C VAL A 306 -9.80 15.05 22.75
N SER A 307 -9.01 16.09 23.07
CA SER A 307 -7.74 15.96 23.77
C SER A 307 -7.89 15.56 25.25
N SER A 308 -9.02 15.86 25.89
CA SER A 308 -9.28 15.48 27.29
C SER A 308 -9.77 14.04 27.42
N LEU A 309 -10.26 13.43 26.34
CA LEU A 309 -10.85 12.09 26.36
C LEU A 309 -9.78 11.00 26.53
N ASN A 310 -10.16 9.90 27.18
CA ASN A 310 -9.35 8.70 27.15
C ASN A 310 -9.25 8.16 25.71
N LEU A 311 -8.03 7.94 25.22
CA LEU A 311 -7.79 7.62 23.80
C LEU A 311 -8.33 6.24 23.40
N GLN A 312 -8.15 5.23 24.25
CA GLN A 312 -8.61 3.87 23.99
C GLN A 312 -10.14 3.81 23.97
N TRP A 313 -10.77 4.45 24.96
CA TRP A 313 -12.22 4.59 25.02
C TRP A 313 -12.75 5.33 23.79
N TRP A 314 -12.15 6.46 23.42
CA TRP A 314 -12.58 7.24 22.26
C TRP A 314 -12.53 6.42 20.96
N ARG A 315 -11.40 5.77 20.69
CA ARG A 315 -11.23 4.92 19.49
C ARG A 315 -12.13 3.67 19.50
N SER A 316 -12.61 3.23 20.66
CA SER A 316 -13.61 2.15 20.75
C SER A 316 -14.98 2.59 20.20
N LYS A 317 -15.30 3.89 20.22
CA LYS A 317 -16.59 4.43 19.73
C LYS A 317 -16.63 4.66 18.22
N ILE A 318 -15.48 4.60 17.56
CA ILE A 318 -15.31 4.87 16.13
C ILE A 318 -15.17 3.56 15.37
N GLY A 319 -15.94 3.35 14.31
CA GLY A 319 -15.69 2.37 13.26
C GLY A 319 -14.97 3.05 12.10
N PHE A 320 -13.85 2.50 11.63
CA PHE A 320 -13.11 3.06 10.52
C PHE A 320 -12.99 2.04 9.38
N VAL A 321 -13.25 2.51 8.16
CA VAL A 321 -13.03 1.78 6.92
C VAL A 321 -12.17 2.66 6.03
N SER A 322 -10.94 2.21 5.80
CA SER A 322 -9.95 2.88 4.95
C SER A 322 -10.21 2.68 3.47
N GLN A 323 -9.59 3.54 2.65
CA GLN A 323 -9.62 3.44 1.19
C GLN A 323 -9.10 2.09 0.69
N GLU A 324 -7.94 1.67 1.20
CA GLU A 324 -7.34 0.35 0.95
C GLU A 324 -7.44 -0.48 2.24
N PRO A 325 -8.40 -1.41 2.37
CA PRO A 325 -8.54 -2.23 3.57
C PRO A 325 -7.42 -3.26 3.65
N ILE A 326 -6.69 -3.28 4.78
CA ILE A 326 -5.62 -4.24 5.03
C ILE A 326 -6.16 -5.37 5.92
N LEU A 327 -5.99 -6.61 5.45
CA LEU A 327 -6.22 -7.83 6.23
C LEU A 327 -4.89 -8.42 6.70
N PHE A 328 -4.90 -9.03 7.88
CA PHE A 328 -3.79 -9.78 8.43
C PHE A 328 -3.69 -11.16 7.77
N ASP A 329 -2.49 -11.73 7.79
CA ASP A 329 -2.24 -13.13 7.41
C ASP A 329 -2.81 -14.07 8.46
N ALA A 330 -4.13 -14.20 8.44
CA ALA A 330 -4.95 -14.91 9.40
C ALA A 330 -6.28 -15.31 8.73
N SER A 331 -7.06 -16.15 9.41
CA SER A 331 -8.39 -16.54 8.94
C SER A 331 -9.33 -15.34 8.76
N ILE A 332 -10.38 -15.50 7.94
CA ILE A 332 -11.45 -14.50 7.83
C ILE A 332 -12.09 -14.25 9.20
N ARG A 333 -12.30 -15.30 9.99
CA ARG A 333 -12.79 -15.24 11.37
C ARG A 333 -11.96 -14.29 12.22
N GLU A 334 -10.65 -14.49 12.27
CA GLU A 334 -9.73 -13.69 13.08
C GLU A 334 -9.66 -12.24 12.60
N ASN A 335 -9.69 -12.04 11.28
CA ASN A 335 -9.71 -10.70 10.69
C ASN A 335 -10.98 -9.92 11.06
N ILE A 336 -12.15 -10.56 11.17
CA ILE A 336 -13.38 -9.90 11.62
C ILE A 336 -13.35 -9.69 13.13
N ALA A 337 -12.96 -10.71 13.91
CA ALA A 337 -12.88 -10.64 15.36
C ALA A 337 -11.91 -9.55 15.86
N TYR A 338 -10.86 -9.25 15.08
CA TYR A 338 -9.90 -8.19 15.39
C TYR A 338 -10.51 -6.80 15.58
N GLY A 339 -11.74 -6.58 15.13
CA GLY A 339 -12.43 -5.30 15.36
C GLY A 339 -12.75 -5.02 16.83
N ASP A 340 -12.74 -6.03 17.69
CA ASP A 340 -12.87 -5.89 19.14
C ASP A 340 -11.90 -6.84 19.87
N THR A 341 -10.76 -6.29 20.31
CA THR A 341 -9.72 -7.03 21.03
C THR A 341 -9.92 -7.04 22.55
N SER A 342 -10.95 -6.36 23.06
CA SER A 342 -11.19 -6.24 24.50
C SER A 342 -11.86 -7.48 25.11
N ARG A 343 -12.48 -8.30 24.25
CA ARG A 343 -13.26 -9.48 24.64
C ARG A 343 -13.11 -10.61 23.63
N TYR A 344 -13.57 -11.79 24.01
CA TYR A 344 -13.75 -12.88 23.07
C TYR A 344 -15.00 -12.62 22.21
N VAL A 345 -14.82 -12.60 20.88
CA VAL A 345 -15.91 -12.42 19.92
C VAL A 345 -16.42 -13.80 19.49
N THR A 346 -17.72 -14.02 19.63
CA THR A 346 -18.34 -15.31 19.32
C THR A 346 -18.57 -15.49 17.81
N MET A 347 -18.65 -16.74 17.35
CA MET A 347 -18.97 -17.01 15.93
C MET A 347 -20.34 -16.50 15.50
N ALA A 348 -21.30 -16.42 16.43
CA ALA A 348 -22.62 -15.85 16.14
C ALA A 348 -22.51 -14.37 15.76
N GLU A 349 -21.75 -13.58 16.52
CA GLU A 349 -21.49 -12.16 16.26
C GLU A 349 -20.69 -11.97 14.96
N ILE A 350 -19.69 -12.81 14.71
CA ILE A 350 -18.90 -12.78 13.47
C ILE A 350 -19.80 -13.03 12.26
N CYS A 351 -20.69 -14.02 12.36
CA CYS A 351 -21.66 -14.31 11.30
C CYS A 351 -22.65 -13.16 11.08
N GLU A 352 -23.12 -12.52 12.15
CA GLU A 352 -24.01 -11.36 12.08
C GLU A 352 -23.32 -10.17 11.41
N ALA A 353 -22.10 -9.84 11.83
CA ALA A 353 -21.30 -8.78 11.22
C ALA A 353 -21.03 -9.05 9.73
N ALA A 354 -20.70 -10.30 9.37
CA ALA A 354 -20.51 -10.71 7.98
C ALA A 354 -21.80 -10.61 7.13
N LYS A 355 -22.98 -10.87 7.72
CA LYS A 355 -24.28 -10.69 7.04
C LYS A 355 -24.57 -9.20 6.82
N ASN A 356 -24.33 -8.37 7.84
CA ASN A 356 -24.50 -6.92 7.74
C ASN A 356 -23.54 -6.30 6.71
N ALA A 357 -22.34 -6.88 6.56
CA ALA A 357 -21.37 -6.49 5.55
C ALA A 357 -21.56 -7.14 4.16
N ASN A 358 -22.65 -7.91 3.92
CA ASN A 358 -22.91 -8.62 2.66
C ASN A 358 -21.84 -9.64 2.21
N ILE A 359 -20.99 -10.13 3.12
CA ILE A 359 -19.93 -11.11 2.78
C ILE A 359 -20.25 -12.55 3.20
N HIS A 360 -21.23 -12.76 4.08
CA HIS A 360 -21.53 -14.10 4.62
C HIS A 360 -21.77 -15.16 3.54
N ARG A 361 -22.62 -14.87 2.53
CA ARG A 361 -22.90 -15.81 1.43
C ARG A 361 -21.64 -16.16 0.64
N PHE A 362 -20.75 -15.19 0.47
CA PHE A 362 -19.48 -15.43 -0.20
C PHE A 362 -18.58 -16.37 0.63
N ILE A 363 -18.47 -16.13 1.93
CA ILE A 363 -17.70 -16.99 2.84
C ILE A 363 -18.22 -18.42 2.80
N GLU A 364 -19.55 -18.62 2.73
CA GLU A 364 -20.14 -19.97 2.62
C GLU A 364 -19.76 -20.71 1.32
N THR A 365 -19.35 -20.00 0.26
CA THR A 365 -18.86 -20.64 -0.97
C THR A 365 -17.42 -21.12 -0.89
N LEU A 366 -16.66 -20.65 0.10
CA LEU A 366 -15.26 -21.03 0.27
C LEU A 366 -15.15 -22.44 0.89
N PRO A 367 -14.15 -23.25 0.48
CA PRO A 367 -13.97 -24.60 1.02
C PRO A 367 -13.82 -24.65 2.55
N GLU A 368 -13.08 -23.69 3.12
CA GLU A 368 -12.81 -23.59 4.56
C GLU A 368 -13.66 -22.51 5.25
N GLN A 369 -14.61 -21.90 4.53
CA GLN A 369 -15.52 -20.89 5.04
C GLN A 369 -14.78 -19.79 5.84
N TYR A 370 -15.14 -19.58 7.10
CA TYR A 370 -14.54 -18.57 7.98
C TYR A 370 -13.10 -18.89 8.40
N GLU A 371 -12.67 -20.14 8.30
CA GLU A 371 -11.29 -20.53 8.60
C GLU A 371 -10.35 -20.33 7.41
N THR A 372 -10.89 -19.99 6.22
CA THR A 372 -10.08 -19.68 5.05
C THR A 372 -9.04 -18.61 5.38
N ASN A 373 -7.76 -18.93 5.19
CA ASN A 373 -6.69 -17.97 5.42
C ASN A 373 -6.62 -16.96 4.26
N VAL A 374 -6.55 -15.67 4.59
CA VAL A 374 -6.56 -14.60 3.59
C VAL A 374 -5.15 -14.31 3.06
N GLY A 375 -4.10 -14.71 3.78
CA GLY A 375 -2.70 -14.45 3.42
C GLY A 375 -2.24 -13.03 3.75
N ALA A 376 -0.92 -12.77 3.65
CA ALA A 376 -0.35 -11.44 3.85
C ALA A 376 -1.02 -10.38 2.96
N LYS A 377 -1.67 -9.37 3.57
CA LYS A 377 -2.43 -8.32 2.85
C LYS A 377 -3.53 -8.86 1.91
N GLY A 378 -4.02 -10.08 2.14
CA GLY A 378 -5.09 -10.66 1.33
C GLY A 378 -4.68 -11.23 -0.03
N THR A 379 -3.39 -11.54 -0.22
CA THR A 379 -2.83 -12.00 -1.50
C THR A 379 -3.09 -13.47 -1.83
N GLN A 380 -3.55 -14.30 -0.87
CA GLN A 380 -3.75 -15.75 -1.11
C GLN A 380 -5.08 -16.10 -1.78
N LEU A 381 -6.02 -15.15 -1.91
CA LEU A 381 -7.16 -15.33 -2.80
C LEU A 381 -6.63 -15.30 -4.25
N SER A 382 -6.51 -16.46 -4.90
CA SER A 382 -5.93 -16.58 -6.25
C SER A 382 -6.68 -15.69 -7.24
N GLY A 383 -6.02 -15.24 -8.32
CA GLY A 383 -6.69 -14.46 -9.37
C GLY A 383 -7.94 -15.14 -9.94
N GLY A 384 -7.96 -16.48 -9.93
CA GLY A 384 -9.11 -17.30 -10.32
C GLY A 384 -10.19 -17.44 -9.25
N GLU A 385 -9.83 -17.38 -7.96
CA GLU A 385 -10.80 -17.19 -6.87
C GLU A 385 -11.34 -15.77 -6.91
N LYS A 386 -10.51 -14.73 -7.13
CA LYS A 386 -10.89 -13.32 -7.38
C LYS A 386 -11.74 -13.12 -8.65
N GLN A 387 -11.61 -13.99 -9.64
CA GLN A 387 -12.48 -14.01 -10.84
C GLN A 387 -13.76 -14.85 -10.66
N ARG A 388 -13.69 -15.99 -9.94
CA ARG A 388 -14.89 -16.74 -9.52
C ARG A 388 -15.67 -16.02 -8.41
N ILE A 389 -15.02 -15.07 -7.72
CA ILE A 389 -15.49 -14.23 -6.62
C ILE A 389 -16.68 -13.37 -6.99
N GLY A 390 -16.97 -13.16 -8.29
CA GLY A 390 -18.20 -12.53 -8.75
C GLY A 390 -18.71 -11.40 -7.85
N LYS A 391 -18.30 -10.17 -8.14
CA LYS A 391 -19.07 -8.96 -7.79
C LYS A 391 -19.09 -8.56 -6.31
N CYS A 392 -18.33 -9.17 -5.41
CA CYS A 392 -18.22 -8.72 -4.01
C CYS A 392 -16.75 -8.58 -3.64
N CYS A 393 -16.30 -7.41 -3.17
CA CYS A 393 -14.91 -7.21 -2.75
C CYS A 393 -14.71 -7.76 -1.33
N PRO A 394 -14.10 -8.96 -1.17
CA PRO A 394 -14.05 -9.63 0.13
C PRO A 394 -13.20 -8.86 1.14
N LEU A 395 -12.15 -8.16 0.67
CA LEU A 395 -11.27 -7.36 1.53
C LEU A 395 -12.05 -6.23 2.21
N LEU A 396 -12.84 -5.49 1.42
CA LEU A 396 -13.62 -4.37 1.92
C LEU A 396 -14.77 -4.83 2.79
N CYS A 397 -15.52 -5.86 2.38
CA CYS A 397 -16.62 -6.34 3.20
C CYS A 397 -16.14 -6.99 4.51
N SER A 398 -14.96 -7.63 4.53
CA SER A 398 -14.32 -8.05 5.79
C SER A 398 -13.90 -6.86 6.66
N ALA A 399 -13.39 -5.78 6.07
CA ALA A 399 -13.07 -4.56 6.82
C ALA A 399 -14.33 -3.87 7.38
N ILE A 400 -15.43 -3.85 6.62
CA ILE A 400 -16.75 -3.37 7.09
C ILE A 400 -17.24 -4.24 8.25
N ALA A 401 -17.18 -5.57 8.11
CA ALA A 401 -17.55 -6.49 9.19
C ALA A 401 -16.70 -6.26 10.46
N ARG A 402 -15.38 -6.06 10.29
CA ARG A 402 -14.46 -5.69 11.37
C ARG A 402 -14.85 -4.36 12.02
N ALA A 403 -15.20 -3.34 11.23
CA ALA A 403 -15.62 -2.06 11.78
C ALA A 403 -16.94 -2.20 12.58
N LEU A 404 -17.85 -3.06 12.14
CA LEU A 404 -19.17 -3.28 12.74
C LEU A 404 -19.17 -4.16 13.99
N ILE A 405 -18.19 -5.06 14.18
CA ILE A 405 -18.19 -6.04 15.27
C ILE A 405 -18.20 -5.39 16.67
N ARG A 406 -17.58 -4.21 16.80
CA ARG A 406 -17.55 -3.41 18.03
C ARG A 406 -18.79 -2.53 18.23
N ASN A 407 -19.75 -2.59 17.31
CA ASN A 407 -20.97 -1.77 17.28
C ASN A 407 -20.69 -0.27 17.56
N PRO A 408 -19.90 0.39 16.69
CA PRO A 408 -19.47 1.76 16.93
C PRO A 408 -20.63 2.74 16.81
N SER A 409 -20.55 3.86 17.54
CA SER A 409 -21.52 4.97 17.47
C SER A 409 -21.21 5.94 16.34
N ILE A 410 -19.92 6.05 15.97
CA ILE A 410 -19.44 6.85 14.84
C ILE A 410 -18.88 5.93 13.77
N LEU A 411 -19.21 6.13 12.50
CA LEU A 411 -18.67 5.40 11.37
C LEU A 411 -17.92 6.35 10.43
N LEU A 412 -16.65 6.07 10.16
CA LEU A 412 -15.77 6.85 9.29
C LEU A 412 -15.45 6.01 8.05
N LEU A 413 -15.85 6.49 6.88
CA LEU A 413 -15.67 5.82 5.60
C LEU A 413 -14.78 6.69 4.71
N ASP A 414 -13.52 6.29 4.51
CA ASP A 414 -12.54 7.03 3.69
C ASP A 414 -12.42 6.38 2.30
N GLU A 415 -13.12 6.92 1.30
CA GLU A 415 -13.03 6.47 -0.11
C GLU A 415 -13.22 4.96 -0.32
N ALA A 416 -14.04 4.34 0.53
CA ALA A 416 -14.19 2.89 0.65
C ALA A 416 -14.54 2.18 -0.68
N THR A 417 -15.25 2.85 -1.61
CA THR A 417 -15.69 2.25 -2.88
C THR A 417 -14.82 2.60 -4.10
N SER A 418 -13.73 3.35 -3.91
CA SER A 418 -12.95 3.94 -5.01
C SER A 418 -12.36 2.91 -5.98
N ALA A 419 -11.94 1.74 -5.49
CA ALA A 419 -11.30 0.69 -6.28
C ALA A 419 -12.28 -0.38 -6.84
N LEU A 420 -13.60 -0.14 -6.78
CA LEU A 420 -14.60 -1.13 -7.15
C LEU A 420 -15.20 -0.89 -8.55
N ASP A 421 -15.49 -1.99 -9.24
CA ASP A 421 -16.38 -1.99 -10.40
C ASP A 421 -17.82 -1.62 -9.98
N THR A 422 -18.62 -1.16 -10.94
CA THR A 422 -19.97 -0.64 -10.69
C THR A 422 -20.92 -1.65 -10.03
N GLU A 423 -20.77 -2.95 -10.29
CA GLU A 423 -21.64 -3.97 -9.70
C GLU A 423 -21.23 -4.29 -8.26
N SER A 424 -19.93 -4.44 -8.01
CA SER A 424 -19.38 -4.61 -6.66
C SER A 424 -19.62 -3.38 -5.78
N GLU A 425 -19.50 -2.18 -6.35
CA GLU A 425 -19.80 -0.93 -5.67
C GLU A 425 -21.21 -0.92 -5.13
N ARG A 426 -22.21 -1.37 -5.90
CA ARG A 426 -23.60 -1.41 -5.46
C ARG A 426 -23.81 -2.33 -4.25
N ILE A 427 -23.21 -3.53 -4.28
CA ILE A 427 -23.33 -4.51 -3.18
C ILE A 427 -22.69 -3.98 -1.89
N VAL A 428 -21.54 -3.32 -2.02
CA VAL A 428 -20.83 -2.69 -0.92
C VAL A 428 -21.61 -1.47 -0.41
N GLN A 429 -22.17 -0.66 -1.29
CA GLN A 429 -22.97 0.51 -0.92
C GLN A 429 -24.19 0.09 -0.09
N ASP A 430 -24.90 -0.96 -0.49
CA ASP A 430 -26.01 -1.51 0.29
C ASP A 430 -25.57 -1.96 1.70
N ALA A 431 -24.34 -2.44 1.85
CA ALA A 431 -23.77 -2.78 3.15
C ALA A 431 -23.42 -1.53 3.97
N LEU A 432 -22.81 -0.52 3.34
CA LEU A 432 -22.46 0.76 3.98
C LEU A 432 -23.71 1.54 4.41
N ASP A 433 -24.76 1.56 3.60
CA ASP A 433 -26.02 2.23 3.94
C ASP A 433 -26.70 1.56 5.14
N ARG A 434 -26.67 0.22 5.22
CA ARG A 434 -27.16 -0.51 6.41
C ARG A 434 -26.27 -0.29 7.62
N ALA A 435 -24.96 -0.24 7.43
CA ALA A 435 -23.99 0.06 8.49
C ALA A 435 -24.18 1.48 9.05
N SER A 436 -24.56 2.45 8.21
CA SER A 436 -24.70 3.86 8.60
C SER A 436 -25.96 4.14 9.40
N LYS A 437 -27.00 3.30 9.28
CA LYS A 437 -28.27 3.50 10.00
C LYS A 437 -28.08 3.53 11.51
N GLY A 438 -28.53 4.62 12.13
CA GLY A 438 -28.46 4.83 13.57
C GLY A 438 -27.06 5.20 14.09
N ARG A 439 -26.11 5.55 13.22
CA ARG A 439 -24.74 5.95 13.58
C ARG A 439 -24.42 7.31 12.97
N THR A 440 -23.64 8.11 13.70
CA THR A 440 -23.07 9.34 13.11
C THR A 440 -22.06 8.91 12.05
N THR A 441 -22.30 9.23 10.79
CA THR A 441 -21.49 8.71 9.67
C THR A 441 -20.82 9.84 8.92
N ILE A 442 -19.51 9.71 8.70
CA ILE A 442 -18.73 10.61 7.85
C ILE A 442 -18.23 9.82 6.66
N VAL A 443 -18.59 10.26 5.46
CA VAL A 443 -18.21 9.61 4.21
C VAL A 443 -17.35 10.55 3.39
N ILE A 444 -16.15 10.12 3.06
CA ILE A 444 -15.34 10.75 2.01
C ILE A 444 -15.61 9.97 0.73
N ALA A 445 -16.20 10.64 -0.25
CA ALA A 445 -16.54 10.02 -1.51
C ALA A 445 -15.97 10.81 -2.68
N HIS A 446 -15.46 10.09 -3.68
CA HIS A 446 -15.07 10.63 -4.98
C HIS A 446 -16.18 10.48 -6.03
N ARG A 447 -17.22 9.69 -5.74
CA ARG A 447 -18.34 9.44 -6.64
C ARG A 447 -19.61 10.11 -6.13
N LEU A 448 -20.25 10.87 -7.02
CA LEU A 448 -21.50 11.59 -6.74
C LEU A 448 -22.66 10.64 -6.38
N SER A 449 -22.64 9.40 -6.88
CA SER A 449 -23.64 8.36 -6.57
C SER A 449 -23.68 8.02 -5.08
N THR A 450 -22.54 8.03 -4.40
CA THR A 450 -22.40 7.68 -2.98
C THR A 450 -22.96 8.77 -2.05
N ILE A 451 -23.01 10.03 -2.51
CA ILE A 451 -23.34 11.19 -1.67
C ILE A 451 -24.76 11.71 -1.86
N GLN A 452 -25.50 11.26 -2.89
CA GLN A 452 -26.86 11.75 -3.18
C GLN A 452 -27.85 11.54 -2.03
N ASN A 453 -27.57 10.56 -1.16
CA ASN A 453 -28.41 10.20 -0.02
C ASN A 453 -27.89 10.74 1.33
N SER A 454 -26.87 11.61 1.34
CA SER A 454 -26.35 12.23 2.56
C SER A 454 -27.16 13.48 2.96
N ASP A 455 -27.16 13.82 4.25
CA ASP A 455 -27.99 14.89 4.85
C ASP A 455 -27.50 16.32 4.59
#